data_AF-A0AAV3HDZ1-F1
#
_entry.id   AF-A0AAV3HDZ1-F1
#
_cell.length_a   1.000
_cell.length_b   1.000
_cell.length_c   1.000
_cell.angle_alpha   90.00
_cell.angle_beta   90.00
_cell.angle_gamma   90.00
#
_symmetry.space_group_name_H-M   'P 1'
#
loop_
_entity.id
_entity.type
_entity.pdbx_description
1 polymer ?
#
loop_
_entity_poly.entity_id
_entity_poly.type
_entity_poly.pdbx_seq_one_letter_code
_entity_poly.pdbx_strand_id
1 'polypeptide(L)'
;MTDTTLKVVAADPNTVSGIKSVGTLIDELWLFGKQYKAEDMLREAIGGLASRPEGFVVYTTTQSNEPPAGVFRQKLQYARDVRDGKIHDP
;
A
#
# COMPACT_ATOMS: atom_id res chain seq x y z
N MET A 1 -28.87 0.63 -8.18
CA MET A 1 -27.51 0.23 -8.61
C MET A 1 -26.53 1.19 -7.94
N THR A 2 -25.48 0.69 -7.30
CA THR A 2 -24.41 1.53 -6.76
C THR A 2 -23.44 1.89 -7.87
N ASP A 3 -23.07 3.16 -8.00
CA ASP A 3 -22.16 3.66 -9.05
C ASP A 3 -20.69 3.43 -8.66
N THR A 4 -20.33 2.16 -8.42
CA THR A 4 -19.01 1.76 -7.95
C THR A 4 -18.21 1.12 -9.07
N THR A 5 -16.96 1.55 -9.27
CA THR A 5 -16.07 1.03 -10.31
C THR A 5 -14.74 0.56 -9.71
N LEU A 6 -14.14 -0.46 -10.33
CA LEU A 6 -12.80 -0.94 -10.03
C LEU A 6 -11.87 -0.58 -11.19
N LYS A 7 -10.76 0.10 -10.90
CA LYS A 7 -9.74 0.45 -11.89
C LYS A 7 -8.43 -0.27 -11.56
N VAL A 8 -7.92 -1.02 -12.53
CA VAL A 8 -6.59 -1.65 -12.43
C VAL A 8 -5.57 -0.73 -13.11
N VAL A 9 -4.46 -0.47 -12.42
CA VAL A 9 -3.38 0.37 -12.91
C VAL A 9 -2.04 -0.31 -12.69
N ALA A 10 -1.10 -0.06 -13.61
CA ALA A 10 0.29 -0.44 -13.38
C ALA A 10 0.86 0.38 -12.21
N ALA A 11 1.66 -0.27 -11.37
CA ALA A 11 2.28 0.38 -10.24
C ALA A 11 3.59 1.06 -10.69
N ASP A 12 3.43 2.16 -11.44
CA ASP A 12 4.49 3.04 -11.90
C ASP A 12 4.17 4.48 -11.44
N PRO A 13 5.14 5.30 -11.00
CA PRO A 13 4.88 6.64 -10.47
C PRO A 13 4.06 7.54 -11.40
N ASN A 14 4.17 7.37 -12.73
CA ASN A 14 3.41 8.15 -13.70
C ASN A 14 1.94 7.69 -13.83
N THR A 15 1.63 6.48 -13.39
CA THR A 15 0.32 5.83 -13.57
C THR A 15 -0.57 5.97 -12.34
N VAL A 16 0.00 6.09 -11.14
CA VAL A 16 -0.75 6.14 -9.87
C VAL A 16 -1.18 7.56 -9.45
N SER A 17 -0.68 8.60 -10.12
CA SER A 17 -1.01 9.99 -9.77
C SER A 17 -2.47 10.35 -10.12
N GLY A 18 -3.08 11.17 -9.28
CA GLY A 18 -4.43 11.72 -9.51
C GLY A 18 -5.60 10.75 -9.30
N ILE A 19 -5.33 9.51 -8.87
CA ILE A 19 -6.40 8.54 -8.56
C ILE A 19 -7.02 8.90 -7.21
N LYS A 20 -8.36 8.93 -7.20
CA LYS A 20 -9.18 9.24 -6.03
C LYS A 20 -10.12 8.05 -5.78
N SER A 21 -9.67 7.10 -4.97
CA SER A 21 -10.40 5.89 -4.61
C SER A 21 -10.82 5.91 -3.13
N VAL A 22 -11.88 5.18 -2.81
CA VAL A 22 -12.27 4.87 -1.42
C VAL A 22 -11.45 3.68 -0.90
N GLY A 23 -11.23 2.66 -1.72
CA GLY A 23 -10.35 1.53 -1.40
C GLY A 23 -9.16 1.47 -2.35
N THR A 24 -7.96 1.26 -1.81
CA THR A 24 -6.75 1.02 -2.61
C THR A 24 -6.15 -0.33 -2.24
N LEU A 25 -6.04 -1.25 -3.22
CA LEU A 25 -5.32 -2.51 -3.07
C LEU A 25 -3.92 -2.36 -3.66
N ILE A 26 -2.90 -2.67 -2.86
CA ILE A 26 -1.50 -2.78 -3.29
C ILE A 26 -1.11 -4.25 -3.18
N ASP A 27 -0.91 -4.89 -4.32
CA ASP A 27 -0.56 -6.31 -4.38
C ASP A 27 0.94 -6.55 -4.52
N GLU A 28 1.41 -7.70 -4.05
CA GLU A 28 2.82 -8.10 -4.03
C GLU A 28 3.78 -7.02 -3.49
N LEU A 29 3.50 -6.50 -2.29
CA LEU A 29 4.25 -5.40 -1.67
C LEU A 29 5.78 -5.60 -1.67
N TRP A 30 6.25 -6.85 -1.56
CA TRP A 30 7.67 -7.15 -1.58
C TRP A 30 8.41 -6.71 -2.86
N LEU A 31 7.73 -6.67 -4.00
CA LEU A 31 8.31 -6.17 -5.26
C LEU A 31 8.68 -4.68 -5.15
N PHE A 32 7.87 -3.90 -4.43
CA PHE A 32 8.13 -2.48 -4.18
C PHE A 32 9.28 -2.25 -3.21
N GLY A 33 9.56 -3.21 -2.32
CA GLY A 33 10.72 -3.17 -1.44
C GLY A 33 12.06 -3.05 -2.18
N LYS A 34 12.10 -3.45 -3.46
CA LYS A 34 13.28 -3.35 -4.34
C LYS A 34 13.41 -2.00 -5.05
N GLN A 35 12.36 -1.17 -5.04
CA GLN A 35 12.33 0.09 -5.79
C GLN A 35 12.61 1.27 -4.85
N TYR A 36 13.66 2.03 -5.14
CA TYR A 36 14.04 3.21 -4.35
C TYR A 36 12.92 4.25 -4.21
N LYS A 37 12.10 4.44 -5.27
CA LYS A 37 11.01 5.42 -5.30
C LYS A 37 9.65 4.87 -4.86
N ALA A 38 9.58 3.64 -4.34
CA ALA A 38 8.32 3.02 -3.95
C ALA A 38 7.58 3.81 -2.86
N GLU A 39 8.29 4.41 -1.92
CA GLU A 39 7.67 5.16 -0.82
C GLU A 39 6.89 6.38 -1.35
N ASP A 40 7.51 7.17 -2.23
CA ASP A 40 6.85 8.28 -2.91
C ASP A 40 5.67 7.81 -3.77
N MET A 41 5.85 6.72 -4.52
CA MET A 41 4.78 6.15 -5.34
C MET A 41 3.57 5.75 -4.48
N LEU A 42 3.79 5.03 -3.37
CA LEU A 42 2.71 4.62 -2.47
C LEU A 42 2.04 5.82 -1.80
N ARG A 43 2.82 6.84 -1.44
CA ARG A 43 2.28 8.10 -0.89
C ARG A 43 1.33 8.79 -1.87
N GLU A 44 1.70 8.88 -3.14
CA GLU A 44 0.81 9.42 -4.17
C GLU A 44 -0.43 8.54 -4.38
N ALA A 45 -0.26 7.22 -4.42
CA ALA A 45 -1.35 6.26 -4.63
C ALA A 45 -2.43 6.31 -3.53
N ILE A 46 -2.03 6.59 -2.29
CA ILE A 46 -2.95 6.65 -1.13
C ILE A 46 -3.29 8.08 -0.71
N GLY A 47 -2.66 9.10 -1.30
CA GLY A 47 -2.85 10.50 -0.91
C GLY A 47 -4.30 10.99 -1.06
N GLY A 48 -5.06 10.40 -1.99
CA GLY A 48 -6.49 10.66 -2.17
C GLY A 48 -7.36 10.30 -0.95
N LEU A 49 -6.88 9.44 -0.04
CA LEU A 49 -7.57 9.04 1.18
C LEU A 49 -7.64 10.15 2.23
N ALA A 50 -6.74 11.15 2.17
CA ALA A 50 -6.79 12.29 3.08
C ALA A 50 -8.13 13.07 3.01
N SER A 51 -8.86 12.94 1.91
CA SER A 51 -10.18 13.56 1.69
C SER A 51 -11.36 12.59 1.88
N ARG A 52 -11.11 11.36 2.33
CA ARG A 52 -12.10 10.27 2.44
C ARG A 52 -11.98 9.55 3.80
N PRO A 53 -12.75 9.94 4.81
CA PRO A 53 -12.68 9.34 6.15
C PRO A 53 -13.05 7.85 6.17
N GLU A 54 -13.86 7.40 5.21
CA GLU A 54 -14.24 6.00 5.00
C GLU A 54 -13.21 5.20 4.19
N GLY A 55 -12.13 5.86 3.78
CA GLY A 55 -11.12 5.30 2.89
C GLY A 55 -10.23 4.26 3.58
N PHE A 56 -9.76 3.27 2.82
CA PHE A 56 -8.90 2.20 3.33
C PHE A 56 -7.85 1.76 2.32
N VAL A 57 -6.77 1.16 2.83
CA VAL A 57 -5.73 0.52 2.03
C VAL A 57 -5.61 -0.94 2.44
N VAL A 58 -5.57 -1.83 1.45
CA VAL A 58 -5.22 -3.24 1.64
C VAL A 58 -3.86 -3.47 1.01
N TYR A 59 -2.92 -3.98 1.81
CA TYR A 59 -1.63 -4.46 1.31
C TYR A 59 -1.64 -5.98 1.31
N THR A 60 -1.41 -6.59 0.15
CA THR A 60 -1.17 -8.03 0.01
C THR A 60 0.25 -8.28 -0.43
N THR A 61 0.82 -9.41 -0.01
CA THR A 61 2.19 -9.78 -0.36
C THR A 61 2.39 -11.27 -0.17
N THR A 62 3.21 -11.87 -1.01
CA THR A 62 3.90 -13.11 -0.69
C THR A 62 5.22 -12.82 0.04
N GLN A 63 5.88 -13.87 0.54
CA GLN A 63 7.18 -13.74 1.19
C GLN A 63 8.30 -13.68 0.14
N SER A 64 9.11 -12.63 0.17
CA SER A 64 10.29 -12.48 -0.69
C SER A 64 11.35 -13.56 -0.44
N ASN A 65 12.03 -13.96 -1.52
CA ASN A 65 13.24 -14.80 -1.46
C ASN A 65 14.48 -14.05 -0.96
N GLU A 66 14.49 -12.73 -1.10
CA GLU A 66 15.55 -11.84 -0.58
C GLU A 66 15.13 -11.24 0.77
N PRO A 67 16.11 -10.82 1.61
CA PRO A 67 15.82 -10.12 2.85
C PRO A 67 14.87 -8.92 2.63
N PRO A 68 13.88 -8.69 3.51
CA PRO A 68 12.98 -7.55 3.37
C PRO A 68 13.74 -6.22 3.30
N ALA A 69 13.38 -5.38 2.33
CA ALA A 69 13.96 -4.06 2.11
C ALA A 69 12.88 -3.00 1.86
N GLY A 70 13.26 -1.72 1.95
CA GLY A 70 12.41 -0.58 1.65
C GLY A 70 11.05 -0.62 2.34
N VAL A 71 10.01 -0.21 1.59
CA VAL A 71 8.61 -0.17 2.07
C VAL A 71 8.10 -1.54 2.51
N PHE A 72 8.57 -2.63 1.91
CA PHE A 72 8.19 -3.98 2.31
C PHE A 72 8.69 -4.30 3.72
N ARG A 73 9.96 -4.02 4.02
CA ARG A 73 10.51 -4.21 5.37
C ARG A 73 9.73 -3.41 6.41
N GLN A 74 9.46 -2.13 6.12
CA GLN A 74 8.75 -1.24 7.03
C GLN A 74 7.35 -1.77 7.37
N LYS A 75 6.55 -2.11 6.36
CA LYS A 75 5.18 -2.62 6.57
C LYS A 75 5.16 -4.02 7.18
N LEU A 76 6.09 -4.90 6.79
CA LEU A 76 6.22 -6.23 7.37
C LEU A 76 6.58 -6.16 8.86
N GLN A 77 7.49 -5.26 9.23
CA GLN A 77 7.87 -5.07 10.63
C GLN A 77 6.70 -4.50 11.44
N TYR A 78 6.03 -3.46 10.92
CA TYR A 78 4.83 -2.90 11.52
C TYR A 78 3.76 -3.96 11.78
N ALA A 79 3.40 -4.74 10.76
CA ALA A 79 2.38 -5.79 10.89
C ALA A 79 2.77 -6.85 11.92
N ARG A 80 4.07 -7.20 12.02
CA ARG A 80 4.58 -8.12 13.04
C ARG A 80 4.52 -7.52 14.43
N ASP A 81 4.87 -6.25 14.59
CA ASP A 81 4.83 -5.58 15.88
C ASP A 81 3.40 -5.36 16.38
N VAL A 82 2.44 -5.12 15.49
CA VAL A 82 1.00 -5.14 15.83
C VAL A 82 0.57 -6.55 16.25
N ARG A 83 0.87 -7.57 15.45
CA ARG A 83 0.56 -8.98 15.75
C ARG A 83 1.14 -9.41 17.10
N ASP A 84 2.38 -9.01 17.38
CA ASP A 84 3.13 -9.37 18.58
C ASP A 84 2.77 -8.46 19.78
N GLY A 85 1.80 -7.54 19.61
CA GLY A 85 1.31 -6.67 20.68
C GLY A 85 2.28 -5.56 21.13
N LYS A 86 3.36 -5.31 20.38
CA LYS A 86 4.29 -4.21 20.65
C LYS A 86 3.74 -2.87 20.19
N ILE A 87 2.92 -2.87 19.14
CA ILE A 87 2.16 -1.71 18.67
C ILE A 87 0.68 -1.99 18.96
N HIS A 88 0.02 -1.05 19.63
CA HIS A 88 -1.43 -1.06 19.79
C HIS A 88 -2.06 -0.25 18.66
N ASP A 89 -2.75 -0.94 17.74
CA ASP A 89 -3.43 -0.37 16.58
C ASP A 89 -4.92 -0.80 16.61
N PRO A 90 -5.75 -0.11 17.43
CA PRO A 90 -7.16 -0.45 17.68
C PRO A 90 -8.15 0.06 16.61
#